data_AF-A0A2N6D4S1-F1
#
_entry.id   AF-A0A2N6D4S1-F1
#
_cell.length_a   1.000
_cell.length_b   1.000
_cell.length_c   1.000
_cell.angle_alpha   90.00
_cell.angle_beta   90.00
_cell.angle_gamma   90.00
#
_symmetry.space_group_name_H-M   'P 1'
#
loop_
_entity.id
_entity.type
_entity.pdbx_description
1 polymer ?
#
loop_
_entity_poly.entity_id
_entity_poly.type
_entity_poly.pdbx_seq_one_letter_code
_entity_poly.pdbx_strand_id
1 'polypeptide(L)'
;MALAKSTKKTYQSVIKKFENDYPKITQSDDPKALYEAIRLFMIKTYRNSSSCVFYKNKSALLYYINGRKIQFKENKELKAKYDKLYIGFKTKTSGYATLRKNAGLPPYKSKVTKRRKQGVSKEHFNKMYTVAEPREKALLEIALATGIRTSELVKGASLKIQNEMLYVAIESSKKDDKGTVGADRVVIVDINKLKELCPDLEILKYQNTSEMYNSTRTAQDNFRKLRIKAGIRKEIDIYSFRHQMRSSLSKELPPEEVAKYMGHQSVKSQTAYGSTRSNNSFSLTVGVTTDNEPRGQFEHNYRQEQKNIEPEDTDINR
;
A
#
# COMPACT_ATOMS: atom_id res chain seq x y z
N MET A 1 -32.60 -15.37 -8.16
CA MET A 1 -33.09 -14.07 -8.71
C MET A 1 -32.38 -12.82 -8.15
N ALA A 2 -32.01 -12.75 -6.87
CA ALA A 2 -31.37 -11.55 -6.28
C ALA A 2 -29.94 -11.26 -6.81
N LEU A 3 -29.12 -12.30 -7.03
CA LEU A 3 -27.77 -12.16 -7.59
C LEU A 3 -27.77 -11.53 -9.01
N ALA A 4 -28.71 -11.95 -9.87
CA ALA A 4 -28.87 -11.41 -11.22
C ALA A 4 -29.24 -9.90 -11.21
N LYS A 5 -30.08 -9.47 -10.26
CA LYS A 5 -30.47 -8.05 -10.11
C LYS A 5 -29.29 -7.18 -9.63
N SER A 6 -28.48 -7.68 -8.69
CA SER A 6 -27.26 -6.99 -8.19
C SER A 6 -26.20 -6.80 -9.30
N THR A 7 -26.00 -7.85 -10.11
CA THR A 7 -25.03 -7.83 -11.21
C THR A 7 -25.46 -6.85 -12.32
N LYS A 8 -26.77 -6.74 -12.59
CA LYS A 8 -27.34 -5.82 -13.57
C LYS A 8 -27.13 -4.35 -13.19
N LYS A 9 -27.39 -3.96 -11.93
CA LYS A 9 -27.13 -2.59 -11.42
C LYS A 9 -25.66 -2.21 -11.51
N THR A 10 -24.79 -3.19 -11.31
CA THR A 10 -23.35 -3.06 -11.32
C THR A 10 -22.76 -2.85 -12.73
N TYR A 11 -23.36 -3.45 -13.77
CA TYR A 11 -22.95 -3.27 -15.17
C TYR A 11 -23.53 -2.01 -15.81
N GLN A 12 -24.72 -1.58 -15.37
CA GLN A 12 -25.37 -0.37 -15.88
C GLN A 12 -24.51 0.89 -15.78
N SER A 13 -23.70 1.06 -14.73
CA SER A 13 -22.82 2.23 -14.61
C SER A 13 -21.69 2.24 -15.65
N VAL A 14 -21.14 1.06 -15.97
CA VAL A 14 -20.11 0.91 -17.00
C VAL A 14 -20.71 1.13 -18.39
N ILE A 15 -21.88 0.55 -18.65
CA ILE A 15 -22.61 0.67 -19.92
C ILE A 15 -23.00 2.13 -20.18
N LYS A 16 -23.61 2.81 -19.20
CA LYS A 16 -23.94 4.24 -19.33
C LYS A 16 -22.71 5.10 -19.64
N LYS A 17 -21.58 4.79 -18.99
CA LYS A 17 -20.31 5.49 -19.27
C LYS A 17 -19.82 5.22 -20.69
N PHE A 18 -19.93 3.99 -21.17
CA PHE A 18 -19.58 3.63 -22.54
C PHE A 18 -20.47 4.35 -23.57
N GLU A 19 -21.79 4.36 -23.36
CA GLU A 19 -22.75 5.07 -24.21
C GLU A 19 -22.50 6.58 -24.25
N ASN A 20 -22.17 7.18 -23.10
CA ASN A 20 -21.82 8.60 -23.04
C ASN A 20 -20.50 8.92 -23.76
N ASP A 21 -19.52 8.03 -23.70
CA ASP A 21 -18.22 8.22 -24.35
C ASP A 21 -18.30 8.00 -25.88
N TYR A 22 -19.25 7.18 -26.36
CA TYR A 22 -19.38 6.76 -27.77
C TYR A 22 -20.82 6.81 -28.31
N PRO A 23 -21.58 7.92 -28.16
CA PRO A 23 -23.02 7.97 -28.36
C PRO A 23 -23.48 7.61 -29.78
N LYS A 24 -22.71 8.01 -30.80
CA LYS A 24 -23.00 7.73 -32.22
C LYS A 24 -22.81 6.25 -32.56
N ILE A 25 -21.82 5.60 -31.97
CA ILE A 25 -21.47 4.20 -32.26
C ILE A 25 -22.38 3.27 -31.47
N THR A 26 -22.80 3.68 -30.27
CA THR A 26 -23.82 2.96 -29.51
C THR A 26 -25.20 3.03 -30.12
N GLN A 27 -25.43 3.71 -31.25
CA GLN A 27 -26.70 3.62 -31.98
C GLN A 27 -26.57 2.88 -33.32
N SER A 28 -25.35 2.44 -33.66
CA SER A 28 -25.06 1.71 -34.89
C SER A 28 -25.17 0.20 -34.69
N ASP A 29 -25.71 -0.49 -35.70
CA ASP A 29 -25.71 -1.95 -35.78
C ASP A 29 -24.46 -2.52 -36.48
N ASP A 30 -23.51 -1.67 -36.92
CA ASP A 30 -22.25 -2.14 -37.51
C ASP A 30 -21.35 -2.81 -36.45
N PRO A 31 -21.11 -4.13 -36.55
CA PRO A 31 -20.28 -4.85 -35.59
C PRO A 31 -18.83 -4.35 -35.54
N LYS A 32 -18.30 -3.83 -36.66
CA LYS A 32 -16.92 -3.33 -36.72
C LYS A 32 -16.77 -2.01 -35.95
N ALA A 33 -17.67 -1.04 -36.19
CA ALA A 33 -17.70 0.21 -35.44
C ALA A 33 -17.88 -0.04 -33.94
N LEU A 34 -18.80 -0.92 -33.55
CA LEU A 34 -19.05 -1.24 -32.14
C LEU A 34 -17.81 -1.87 -31.47
N TYR A 35 -17.11 -2.76 -32.17
CA TYR A 35 -15.87 -3.35 -31.69
C TYR A 35 -14.77 -2.31 -31.47
N GLU A 36 -14.58 -1.38 -32.41
CA GLU A 36 -13.56 -0.33 -32.25
C GLU A 36 -13.90 0.61 -31.09
N ALA A 37 -15.18 0.96 -30.88
CA ALA A 37 -15.59 1.72 -29.70
C ALA A 37 -15.26 0.96 -28.40
N ILE A 38 -15.58 -0.32 -28.32
CA ILE A 38 -15.29 -1.16 -27.15
C ILE A 38 -13.78 -1.25 -26.92
N ARG A 39 -12.99 -1.45 -27.98
CA ARG A 39 -11.53 -1.48 -27.93
C ARG A 39 -10.97 -0.18 -27.36
N LEU A 40 -11.41 0.97 -27.88
CA LEU A 40 -10.98 2.28 -27.41
C LEU A 40 -11.40 2.53 -25.95
N PHE A 41 -12.61 2.14 -25.56
CA PHE A 41 -13.08 2.25 -24.18
C PHE A 41 -12.25 1.39 -23.21
N MET A 42 -11.93 0.16 -23.60
CA MET A 42 -11.08 -0.74 -22.82
C MET A 42 -9.66 -0.18 -22.69
N ILE A 43 -9.07 0.36 -23.78
CA ILE A 43 -7.78 1.07 -23.73
C ILE A 43 -7.86 2.28 -22.80
N LYS A 44 -8.94 3.07 -22.85
CA LYS A 44 -9.13 4.26 -21.99
C LYS A 44 -9.22 3.90 -20.50
N THR A 45 -9.81 2.75 -20.17
CA THR A 45 -10.11 2.37 -18.77
C THR A 45 -9.06 1.46 -18.13
N TYR A 46 -8.24 0.76 -18.92
CA TYR A 46 -7.31 -0.29 -18.45
C TYR A 46 -6.35 0.16 -17.32
N ARG A 47 -5.56 1.23 -17.48
CA ARG A 47 -4.51 1.60 -16.50
C ARG A 47 -5.05 2.16 -15.18
N ASN A 48 -6.28 2.66 -15.16
CA ASN A 48 -6.92 3.20 -13.95
C ASN A 48 -7.74 2.15 -13.20
N SER A 49 -7.85 0.95 -13.75
CA SER A 49 -8.62 -0.15 -13.21
C SER A 49 -7.68 -1.14 -12.51
N SER A 50 -8.04 -1.60 -11.32
CA SER A 50 -7.50 -2.87 -10.84
C SER A 50 -7.90 -3.99 -11.82
N SER A 51 -7.20 -5.13 -11.78
CA SER A 51 -7.54 -6.30 -12.59
C SER A 51 -9.03 -6.64 -12.47
N CYS A 52 -9.59 -6.62 -11.26
CA CYS A 52 -11.01 -6.88 -11.02
C CYS A 52 -11.96 -5.85 -11.68
N VAL A 53 -11.62 -4.55 -11.67
CA VAL A 53 -12.43 -3.51 -12.35
C VAL A 53 -12.37 -3.68 -13.87
N PHE A 54 -11.24 -4.12 -14.41
CA PHE A 54 -11.11 -4.40 -15.84
C PHE A 54 -11.97 -5.60 -16.27
N TYR A 55 -11.96 -6.71 -15.51
CA TYR A 55 -12.82 -7.87 -15.78
C TYR A 55 -14.30 -7.53 -15.68
N LYS A 56 -14.66 -6.68 -14.71
CA LYS A 56 -16.01 -6.15 -14.57
C LYS A 56 -16.43 -5.35 -15.80
N ASN A 57 -15.56 -4.47 -16.32
CA ASN A 57 -15.85 -3.70 -17.52
C ASN A 57 -16.00 -4.61 -18.76
N LYS A 58 -15.10 -5.60 -18.92
CA LYS A 58 -15.21 -6.64 -19.97
C LYS A 58 -16.58 -7.32 -19.93
N SER A 59 -16.96 -7.82 -18.75
CA SER A 59 -18.21 -8.57 -18.57
C SER A 59 -19.44 -7.70 -18.83
N ALA A 60 -19.42 -6.44 -18.39
CA ALA A 60 -20.49 -5.48 -18.66
C ALA A 60 -20.66 -5.18 -20.15
N LEU A 61 -19.57 -5.03 -20.90
CA LEU A 61 -19.62 -4.77 -22.34
C LEU A 61 -20.03 -6.01 -23.14
N LEU A 62 -19.58 -7.20 -22.75
CA LEU A 62 -20.06 -8.45 -23.35
C LEU A 62 -21.56 -8.65 -23.12
N TYR A 63 -22.03 -8.36 -21.90
CA TYR A 63 -23.46 -8.36 -21.59
C TYR A 63 -24.23 -7.35 -22.44
N TYR A 64 -23.69 -6.14 -22.64
CA TYR A 64 -24.28 -5.11 -23.50
C TYR A 64 -24.44 -5.59 -24.95
N ILE A 65 -23.40 -6.21 -25.52
CA ILE A 65 -23.44 -6.70 -26.90
C ILE A 65 -24.42 -7.87 -27.04
N ASN A 66 -24.38 -8.83 -26.11
CA ASN A 66 -25.30 -9.97 -26.12
C ASN A 66 -26.76 -9.53 -25.96
N GLY A 67 -27.02 -8.48 -25.16
CA GLY A 67 -28.34 -7.88 -24.99
C GLY A 67 -28.90 -7.20 -26.25
N ARG A 68 -28.03 -6.78 -27.18
CA ARG A 68 -28.41 -6.27 -28.50
C ARG A 68 -28.68 -7.35 -29.54
N LYS A 69 -28.59 -8.64 -29.15
CA LYS A 69 -28.68 -9.80 -30.06
C LYS A 69 -27.70 -9.71 -31.24
N ILE A 70 -26.57 -9.03 -31.08
CA ILE A 70 -25.51 -9.03 -32.09
C ILE A 70 -24.91 -10.45 -32.08
N GLN A 71 -25.21 -11.23 -33.12
CA GLN A 71 -24.75 -12.62 -33.20
C GLN A 71 -23.25 -12.67 -33.50
N PHE A 72 -22.41 -12.76 -32.46
CA PHE A 72 -20.98 -13.05 -32.64
C PHE A 72 -20.70 -14.41 -33.28
N LYS A 73 -21.70 -15.31 -33.33
CA LYS A 73 -21.59 -16.62 -34.00
C LYS A 73 -21.13 -16.48 -35.45
N GLU A 74 -21.52 -15.40 -36.13
CA GLU A 74 -21.15 -15.16 -37.54
C GLU A 74 -19.80 -14.43 -37.70
N ASN A 75 -19.19 -13.94 -36.60
CA ASN A 75 -17.94 -13.19 -36.67
C ASN A 75 -16.90 -13.67 -35.66
N LYS A 76 -16.53 -14.95 -35.81
CA LYS A 76 -15.46 -15.64 -35.06
C LYS A 76 -14.14 -14.85 -35.04
N GLU A 77 -13.86 -14.12 -36.10
CA GLU A 77 -12.68 -13.26 -36.25
C GLU A 77 -12.70 -12.07 -35.27
N LEU A 78 -13.85 -11.42 -35.11
CA LEU A 78 -14.03 -10.30 -34.19
C LEU A 78 -13.88 -10.71 -32.72
N LYS A 79 -14.42 -11.88 -32.34
CA LYS A 79 -14.22 -12.45 -31.00
C LYS A 79 -12.73 -12.77 -30.74
N ALA A 80 -12.05 -13.38 -31.72
CA ALA A 80 -10.63 -13.67 -31.62
C ALA A 80 -9.77 -12.39 -31.52
N LYS A 81 -10.11 -11.32 -32.24
CA LYS A 81 -9.46 -10.01 -32.11
C LYS A 81 -9.65 -9.41 -30.72
N TYR A 82 -10.85 -9.52 -30.14
CA TYR A 82 -11.13 -9.08 -28.77
C TYR A 82 -10.28 -9.83 -27.74
N ASP A 83 -10.21 -11.15 -27.84
CA ASP A 83 -9.46 -11.99 -26.92
C ASP A 83 -7.94 -11.77 -27.06
N LYS A 84 -7.43 -11.53 -28.27
CA LYS A 84 -6.02 -11.13 -28.50
C LYS A 84 -5.71 -9.78 -27.87
N LEU A 85 -6.58 -8.78 -28.03
CA LEU A 85 -6.44 -7.47 -27.39
C LEU A 85 -6.34 -7.64 -25.86
N TYR A 86 -7.18 -8.51 -25.30
CA TYR A 86 -7.21 -8.84 -23.89
C TYR A 86 -5.92 -9.54 -23.41
N ILE A 87 -5.37 -10.48 -24.17
CA ILE A 87 -4.08 -11.14 -23.84
C ILE A 87 -2.94 -10.10 -23.85
N GLY A 88 -2.92 -9.21 -24.85
CA GLY A 88 -1.94 -8.13 -24.94
C GLY A 88 -2.01 -7.13 -23.78
N PHE A 89 -3.18 -6.95 -23.17
CA PHE A 89 -3.31 -6.21 -21.92
C PHE A 89 -2.75 -6.98 -20.73
N LYS A 90 -2.87 -8.31 -20.66
CA LYS A 90 -2.48 -9.11 -19.47
C LYS A 90 -0.96 -9.21 -19.29
N THR A 91 -0.17 -9.18 -20.38
CA THR A 91 1.28 -9.46 -20.36
C THR A 91 2.18 -8.30 -19.92
N LYS A 92 1.65 -7.11 -19.59
CA LYS A 92 2.36 -5.94 -18.98
C LYS A 92 3.64 -5.43 -19.66
N THR A 93 4.14 -6.03 -20.73
CA THR A 93 5.32 -5.58 -21.48
C THR A 93 4.91 -4.59 -22.56
N SER A 94 5.29 -3.32 -22.39
CA SER A 94 5.33 -2.21 -23.39
C SER A 94 4.08 -1.88 -24.24
N GLY A 95 3.07 -2.75 -24.32
CA GLY A 95 2.00 -2.69 -25.30
C GLY A 95 0.96 -1.61 -25.04
N TYR A 96 0.70 -1.22 -23.79
CA TYR A 96 -0.33 -0.19 -23.50
C TYR A 96 -0.01 1.17 -24.10
N ALA A 97 1.26 1.59 -24.03
CA ALA A 97 1.71 2.85 -24.61
C ALA A 97 1.56 2.83 -26.14
N THR A 98 1.99 1.73 -26.77
CA THR A 98 1.84 1.48 -28.21
C THR A 98 0.38 1.41 -28.63
N LEU A 99 -0.48 0.72 -27.87
CA LEU A 99 -1.92 0.61 -28.13
C LEU A 99 -2.62 1.97 -28.05
N ARG A 100 -2.27 2.83 -27.08
CA ARG A 100 -2.79 4.21 -27.02
C ARG A 100 -2.32 5.05 -28.20
N LYS A 101 -1.03 4.97 -28.54
CA LYS A 101 -0.46 5.70 -29.68
C LYS A 101 -1.14 5.29 -30.98
N ASN A 102 -1.29 4.00 -31.23
CA ASN A 102 -1.96 3.46 -32.41
C ASN A 102 -3.45 3.79 -32.45
N ALA A 103 -4.07 4.01 -31.29
CA ALA A 103 -5.45 4.46 -31.16
C ALA A 103 -5.64 5.99 -31.30
N GLY A 104 -4.59 6.75 -31.61
CA GLY A 104 -4.65 8.21 -31.70
C GLY A 104 -4.93 8.90 -30.35
N LEU A 105 -4.80 8.19 -29.24
CA LEU A 105 -5.08 8.73 -27.91
C LEU A 105 -3.84 9.44 -27.36
N PRO A 106 -3.99 10.58 -26.67
CA PRO A 106 -2.84 11.34 -26.16
C PRO A 106 -1.99 10.49 -25.21
N PRO A 107 -0.66 10.73 -25.14
CA PRO A 107 0.20 10.03 -24.21
C PRO A 107 -0.32 10.22 -22.79
N TYR A 108 -0.37 9.13 -22.03
CA TYR A 108 -0.88 9.19 -20.67
C TYR A 108 0.11 9.98 -19.79
N LYS A 109 -0.35 11.06 -19.16
CA LYS A 109 0.42 11.75 -18.11
C LYS A 109 0.63 10.77 -16.96
N SER A 110 1.87 10.30 -16.75
CA SER A 110 2.19 9.46 -15.59
C SER A 110 1.66 10.14 -14.34
N LYS A 111 0.96 9.40 -13.46
CA LYS A 111 0.65 9.91 -12.12
C LYS A 111 1.95 10.46 -11.56
N VAL A 112 1.95 11.74 -11.14
CA VAL A 112 3.10 12.35 -10.47
C VAL A 112 3.51 11.36 -9.38
N THR A 113 4.67 10.74 -9.55
CA THR A 113 5.20 9.84 -8.53
C THR A 113 5.31 10.67 -7.27
N LYS A 114 4.53 10.31 -6.23
CA LYS A 114 4.61 10.99 -4.94
C LYS A 114 6.09 11.12 -4.58
N ARG A 115 6.54 12.36 -4.33
CA ARG A 115 7.92 12.60 -3.90
C ARG A 115 8.22 11.64 -2.76
N ARG A 116 9.36 10.93 -2.83
CA ARG A 116 9.75 10.02 -1.75
C ARG A 116 9.85 10.84 -0.47
N LYS A 117 9.15 10.41 0.58
CA LYS A 117 9.27 11.02 1.90
C LYS A 117 10.71 10.87 2.35
N GLN A 118 11.34 11.98 2.68
CA GLN A 118 12.72 12.01 3.14
C GLN A 118 12.75 11.70 4.63
N GLY A 119 13.81 11.04 5.09
CA GLY A 119 14.03 10.78 6.51
C GLY A 119 14.25 12.05 7.33
N VAL A 120 14.14 11.90 8.64
CA VAL A 120 14.32 12.96 9.63
C VAL A 120 15.82 13.09 9.95
N SER A 121 16.36 14.31 9.86
CA SER A 121 17.74 14.58 10.29
C SER A 121 17.81 14.85 11.79
N LYS A 122 18.99 14.66 12.38
CA LYS A 122 19.24 14.99 13.80
C LYS A 122 18.93 16.45 14.13
N GLU A 123 19.29 17.36 13.25
CA GLU A 123 18.96 18.78 13.39
C GLU A 123 17.43 19.04 13.42
N HIS A 124 16.67 18.43 12.50
CA HIS A 124 15.22 18.59 12.48
C HIS A 124 14.56 17.95 13.71
N PHE A 125 15.06 16.80 14.16
CA PHE A 125 14.60 16.17 15.38
C PHE A 125 14.80 17.10 16.58
N ASN A 126 16.02 17.59 16.79
CA ASN A 126 16.35 18.48 17.90
C ASN A 126 15.48 19.74 17.89
N LYS A 127 15.29 20.37 16.72
CA LYS A 127 14.40 21.53 16.57
C LYS A 127 12.97 21.24 17.01
N MET A 128 12.41 20.09 16.64
CA MET A 128 11.08 19.69 17.09
C MET A 128 11.06 19.39 18.59
N TYR A 129 12.05 18.65 19.09
CA TYR A 129 12.11 18.24 20.49
C TYR A 129 12.23 19.43 21.45
N THR A 130 13.02 20.45 21.10
CA THR A 130 13.18 21.67 21.91
C THR A 130 11.88 22.45 22.10
N VAL A 131 11.01 22.49 21.10
CA VAL A 131 9.74 23.25 21.16
C VAL A 131 8.54 22.38 21.54
N ALA A 132 8.76 21.07 21.73
CA ALA A 132 7.70 20.11 22.01
C ALA A 132 7.23 20.18 23.46
N GLU A 133 5.91 20.09 23.65
CA GLU A 133 5.30 19.86 24.95
C GLU A 133 5.55 18.41 25.42
N PRO A 134 5.38 18.07 26.72
CA PRO A 134 5.66 16.73 27.26
C PRO A 134 5.09 15.57 26.43
N ARG A 135 3.81 15.65 26.07
CA ARG A 135 3.14 14.63 25.24
C ARG A 135 3.73 14.53 23.82
N GLU A 136 4.18 15.65 23.26
CA GLU A 136 4.79 15.71 21.94
C GLU A 136 6.22 15.17 21.97
N LYS A 137 6.97 15.42 23.05
CA LYS A 137 8.29 14.80 23.30
C LYS A 137 8.16 13.28 23.37
N ALA A 138 7.21 12.76 24.15
CA ALA A 138 6.91 11.33 24.18
C ALA A 138 6.59 10.76 22.79
N LEU A 139 5.83 11.49 21.95
CA LEU A 139 5.56 11.08 20.57
C LEU A 139 6.84 11.00 19.72
N LEU A 140 7.71 12.00 19.84
CA LEU A 140 8.98 12.04 19.13
C LEU A 140 9.91 10.92 19.57
N GLU A 141 9.99 10.66 20.87
CA GLU A 141 10.79 9.60 21.48
C GLU A 141 10.37 8.21 20.99
N ILE A 142 9.07 7.88 21.07
CA ILE A 142 8.60 6.56 20.62
C ILE A 142 8.77 6.38 19.11
N ALA A 143 8.54 7.44 18.31
CA ALA A 143 8.73 7.40 16.87
C ALA A 143 10.21 7.24 16.49
N LEU A 144 11.10 7.92 17.20
CA LEU A 144 12.55 7.82 17.03
C LEU A 144 13.05 6.44 17.43
N ALA A 145 12.61 5.91 18.56
CA ALA A 145 13.09 4.65 19.11
C ALA A 145 12.60 3.43 18.30
N THR A 146 11.35 3.45 17.81
CA THR A 146 10.72 2.23 17.27
C THR A 146 10.28 2.33 15.80
N GLY A 147 10.25 3.53 15.23
CA GLY A 147 9.65 3.75 13.91
C GLY A 147 8.17 3.36 13.84
N ILE A 148 7.43 3.46 14.96
CA ILE A 148 6.01 3.10 15.06
C ILE A 148 5.14 3.73 13.96
N ARG A 149 4.13 3.01 13.46
CA ARG A 149 3.12 3.59 12.56
C ARG A 149 2.15 4.45 13.38
N THR A 150 1.60 5.50 12.79
CA THR A 150 0.56 6.32 13.44
C THR A 150 -0.64 5.48 13.90
N SER A 151 -1.03 4.46 13.12
CA SER A 151 -2.13 3.56 13.48
C SER A 151 -1.77 2.62 14.63
N GLU A 152 -0.51 2.21 14.76
CA GLU A 152 -0.03 1.39 15.88
C GLU A 152 0.07 2.23 17.16
N LEU A 153 0.58 3.47 17.04
CA LEU A 153 0.64 4.43 18.14
C LEU A 153 -0.73 4.63 18.80
N VAL A 154 -1.77 4.83 17.99
CA VAL A 154 -3.14 5.07 18.46
C VAL A 154 -3.80 3.78 18.96
N LYS A 155 -3.53 2.64 18.31
CA LYS A 155 -4.00 1.33 18.77
C LYS A 155 -3.44 1.00 20.16
N GLY A 156 -2.20 1.41 20.41
CA GLY A 156 -1.52 1.26 21.68
C GLY A 156 -0.28 0.39 21.55
N ALA A 157 0.81 0.86 22.15
CA ALA A 157 2.02 0.11 22.36
C ALA A 157 2.35 0.14 23.85
N SER A 158 2.51 -1.03 24.45
CA SER A 158 2.80 -1.16 25.89
C SER A 158 4.29 -0.98 26.13
N LEU A 159 4.61 -0.21 27.18
CA LEU A 159 5.96 0.18 27.55
C LEU A 159 6.33 -0.50 28.86
N LYS A 160 7.46 -1.20 28.89
CA LYS A 160 8.00 -1.82 30.10
C LYS A 160 9.50 -1.54 30.19
N ILE A 161 9.97 -1.14 31.37
CA ILE A 161 11.40 -0.96 31.64
C ILE A 161 11.90 -2.17 32.43
N GLN A 162 13.04 -2.72 32.02
CA GLN A 162 13.76 -3.73 32.79
C GLN A 162 15.25 -3.62 32.49
N ASN A 163 16.09 -3.54 33.53
CA ASN A 163 17.56 -3.48 33.42
C ASN A 163 18.05 -2.41 32.43
N GLU A 164 17.56 -1.17 32.56
CA GLU A 164 17.90 -0.04 31.68
C GLU A 164 17.51 -0.22 30.19
N MET A 165 16.71 -1.23 29.89
CA MET A 165 16.14 -1.46 28.57
C MET A 165 14.66 -1.09 28.56
N LEU A 166 14.24 -0.38 27.53
CA LEU A 166 12.84 -0.10 27.23
C LEU A 166 12.33 -1.14 26.24
N TYR A 167 11.37 -1.95 26.69
CA TYR A 167 10.65 -2.92 25.91
C TYR A 167 9.34 -2.30 25.43
N VAL A 168 9.19 -2.16 24.12
CA VAL A 168 7.99 -1.62 23.49
C VAL A 168 7.26 -2.74 22.76
N ALA A 169 6.18 -3.24 23.35
CA ALA A 169 5.30 -4.21 22.71
C ALA A 169 4.30 -3.49 21.81
N ILE A 170 4.39 -3.72 20.50
CA ILE A 170 3.59 -3.04 19.47
C ILE A 170 2.69 -4.06 18.79
N GLU A 171 1.38 -3.90 18.98
CA GLU A 171 0.41 -4.71 18.27
C GLU A 171 0.20 -4.19 16.84
N SER A 172 0.21 -5.08 15.87
CA SER A 172 0.05 -4.71 14.47
C SER A 172 -1.35 -4.14 14.21
N SER A 173 -1.40 -2.99 13.55
CA SER A 173 -2.66 -2.36 13.13
C SER A 173 -3.20 -2.92 11.81
N LYS A 174 -2.57 -3.97 11.26
CA LYS A 174 -2.91 -4.54 9.95
C LYS A 174 -3.31 -6.03 10.02
N LYS A 175 -3.61 -6.55 11.21
CA LYS A 175 -4.18 -7.89 11.35
C LYS A 175 -5.46 -7.99 10.53
N ASP A 176 -5.51 -8.96 9.62
CA ASP A 176 -6.78 -9.42 9.08
C ASP A 176 -7.44 -10.36 10.09
N ASP A 177 -8.70 -10.72 9.87
CA ASP A 177 -9.47 -11.61 10.77
C ASP A 177 -8.82 -12.99 10.94
N LYS A 178 -7.83 -13.33 10.10
CA LYS A 178 -7.07 -14.58 10.10
C LYS A 178 -5.66 -14.41 10.69
N GLY A 179 -5.29 -13.24 11.23
CA GLY A 179 -3.95 -12.92 11.73
C GLY A 179 -2.84 -13.00 10.67
N THR A 180 -3.19 -13.08 9.38
CA THR A 180 -2.31 -13.38 8.26
C THR A 180 -1.68 -12.13 7.64
N VAL A 181 -1.90 -10.92 8.19
CA VAL A 181 -1.27 -9.65 7.75
C VAL A 181 -0.75 -8.83 8.94
N GLY A 182 0.50 -8.37 8.88
CA GLY A 182 1.16 -7.66 9.99
C GLY A 182 1.66 -8.60 11.10
N ALA A 183 2.77 -8.24 11.74
CA ALA A 183 3.36 -9.00 12.84
C ALA A 183 3.43 -8.12 14.08
N ASP A 184 3.02 -8.67 15.22
CA ASP A 184 3.29 -8.06 16.52
C ASP A 184 4.78 -8.14 16.81
N ARG A 185 5.27 -7.15 17.55
CA ARG A 185 6.71 -7.06 17.83
C ARG A 185 6.99 -6.45 19.18
N VAL A 186 8.06 -6.90 19.81
CA VAL A 186 8.68 -6.20 20.93
C VAL A 186 9.99 -5.60 20.44
N VAL A 187 10.08 -4.28 20.52
CA VAL A 187 11.28 -3.53 20.20
C VAL A 187 12.03 -3.25 21.50
N ILE A 188 13.32 -3.58 21.53
CA ILE A 188 14.18 -3.39 22.70
C ILE A 188 15.12 -2.22 22.43
N VAL A 189 15.05 -1.20 23.29
CA VAL A 189 15.77 0.06 23.16
C VAL A 189 16.63 0.27 24.38
N ASP A 190 17.88 0.65 24.15
CA ASP A 190 18.80 1.06 25.21
C ASP A 190 18.40 2.47 25.69
N ILE A 191 18.01 2.58 26.95
CA ILE A 191 17.53 3.85 27.52
C ILE A 191 18.66 4.86 27.57
N ASN A 192 19.90 4.44 27.83
CA ASN A 192 21.04 5.36 27.94
C ASN A 192 21.35 6.01 26.58
N LYS A 193 21.32 5.22 25.50
CA LYS A 193 21.44 5.76 24.13
C LYS A 193 20.29 6.70 23.77
N LEU A 194 19.07 6.40 24.23
CA LEU A 194 17.92 7.28 23.99
C LEU A 194 18.07 8.61 24.75
N LYS A 195 18.62 8.60 25.97
CA LYS A 195 18.88 9.81 26.78
C LYS A 195 19.86 10.78 26.13
N GLU A 196 20.82 10.28 25.33
CA GLU A 196 21.75 11.14 24.59
C GLU A 196 21.04 12.10 23.61
N LEU A 197 19.82 11.74 23.18
CA LEU A 197 19.01 12.53 22.25
C LEU A 197 17.77 13.14 22.92
N CYS A 198 17.25 12.45 23.94
CA CYS A 198 16.02 12.76 24.63
C CYS A 198 16.27 12.72 26.15
N PRO A 199 16.88 13.75 26.74
CA PRO A 199 17.32 13.71 28.14
C PRO A 199 16.17 13.54 29.13
N ASP A 200 14.99 14.09 28.81
CA ASP A 200 13.82 14.09 29.70
C ASP A 200 13.03 12.78 29.70
N LEU A 201 13.16 11.97 28.63
CA LEU A 201 12.42 10.72 28.40
C LEU A 201 10.94 10.77 28.81
N GLU A 202 10.21 11.72 28.23
CA GLU A 202 8.79 11.94 28.52
C GLU A 202 7.92 10.71 28.23
N ILE A 203 8.37 9.81 27.34
CA ILE A 203 7.69 8.56 27.01
C ILE A 203 7.54 7.62 28.22
N LEU A 204 8.42 7.73 29.22
CA LEU A 204 8.37 6.88 30.41
C LEU A 204 7.23 7.25 31.36
N LYS A 205 6.58 8.41 31.16
CA LYS A 205 5.37 8.80 31.91
C LYS A 205 4.11 8.05 31.45
N TYR A 206 4.20 7.31 30.35
CA TYR A 206 3.10 6.54 29.76
C TYR A 206 3.36 5.05 29.92
N GLN A 207 2.32 4.29 30.27
CA GLN A 207 2.38 2.82 30.22
C GLN A 207 1.95 2.30 28.85
N ASN A 208 1.04 3.02 28.18
CA ASN A 208 0.59 2.72 26.85
C ASN A 208 0.47 3.97 25.98
N THR A 209 0.93 3.90 24.72
CA THR A 209 0.83 5.03 23.78
C THR A 209 -0.60 5.42 23.43
N SER A 210 -1.60 4.56 23.65
CA SER A 210 -3.02 4.89 23.46
C SER A 210 -3.49 6.02 24.39
N GLU A 211 -2.82 6.22 25.53
CA GLU A 211 -3.08 7.32 26.47
C GLU A 211 -2.71 8.69 25.87
N MET A 212 -1.85 8.72 24.84
CA MET A 212 -1.34 9.96 24.25
C MET A 212 -2.31 10.53 23.20
N TYR A 213 -2.93 9.69 22.38
CA TYR A 213 -3.76 10.14 21.26
C TYR A 213 -4.94 9.21 20.97
N ASN A 214 -6.13 9.80 20.92
CA ASN A 214 -7.38 9.07 20.65
C ASN A 214 -7.63 8.76 19.16
N SER A 215 -6.90 9.39 18.23
CA SER A 215 -7.09 9.16 16.80
C SER A 215 -5.83 9.43 15.98
N THR A 216 -5.73 8.76 14.82
CA THR A 216 -4.61 8.96 13.89
C THR A 216 -4.57 10.37 13.35
N ARG A 217 -5.76 10.98 13.14
CA ARG A 217 -5.88 12.37 12.70
C ARG A 217 -5.31 13.33 13.74
N THR A 218 -5.69 13.16 15.00
CA THR A 218 -5.20 14.00 16.10
C THR A 218 -3.68 13.91 16.25
N ALA A 219 -3.12 12.69 16.20
CA ALA A 219 -1.67 12.49 16.26
C ALA A 219 -0.95 13.18 15.09
N GLN A 220 -1.48 13.05 13.87
CA GLN A 220 -0.91 13.70 12.67
C GLN A 220 -1.02 15.22 12.71
N ASP A 221 -2.17 15.75 13.14
CA ASP A 221 -2.39 17.19 13.23
C ASP A 221 -1.50 17.84 14.30
N ASN A 222 -1.33 17.19 15.45
CA ASN A 222 -0.41 17.66 16.48
C ASN A 222 1.04 17.59 16.00
N PHE A 223 1.46 16.50 15.35
CA PHE A 223 2.79 16.42 14.74
C PHE A 223 3.01 17.55 13.71
N ARG A 224 2.00 17.81 12.86
CA ARG A 224 2.05 18.88 11.85
C ARG A 224 2.22 20.26 12.50
N LYS A 225 1.45 20.53 13.57
CA LYS A 225 1.56 21.78 14.34
C LYS A 225 2.94 21.91 14.97
N LEU A 226 3.45 20.85 15.60
CA LEU A 226 4.79 20.81 16.18
C LEU A 226 5.88 21.13 15.15
N ARG A 227 5.83 20.47 13.98
CA ARG A 227 6.75 20.72 12.87
C ARG A 227 6.74 22.20 12.43
N ILE A 228 5.55 22.80 12.36
CA ILE A 228 5.37 24.22 12.02
C ILE A 228 5.94 25.11 13.14
N LYS A 229 5.66 24.79 14.42
CA LYS A 229 6.20 25.46 15.61
C LYS A 229 7.73 25.44 15.60
N ALA A 230 8.34 24.35 15.14
CA ALA A 230 9.78 24.18 14.99
C ALA A 230 10.39 24.89 13.76
N GLY A 231 9.58 25.60 12.95
CA GLY A 231 10.05 26.31 11.76
C GLY A 231 10.46 25.42 10.59
N ILE A 232 10.07 24.14 10.58
CA ILE A 232 10.52 23.16 9.58
C ILE A 232 9.59 23.19 8.36
N ARG A 233 10.09 23.76 7.26
CA ARG A 233 9.37 23.83 5.97
C ARG A 233 9.25 22.46 5.29
N LYS A 234 10.22 21.57 5.54
CA LYS A 234 10.28 20.23 4.94
C LYS A 234 9.05 19.40 5.34
N GLU A 235 8.49 18.65 4.41
CA GLU A 235 7.34 17.75 4.66
C GLU A 235 7.80 16.50 5.41
N ILE A 236 7.89 16.62 6.73
CA ILE A 236 8.20 15.55 7.69
C ILE A 236 6.92 15.16 8.41
N ASP A 237 6.75 13.87 8.65
CA ASP A 237 5.67 13.28 9.44
C ASP A 237 6.16 12.09 10.27
N ILE A 238 5.28 11.48 11.07
CA ILE A 238 5.59 10.28 11.87
C ILE A 238 6.13 9.15 10.97
N TYR A 239 5.64 9.01 9.74
CA TYR A 239 6.12 7.99 8.79
C TYR A 239 7.54 8.27 8.29
N SER A 240 8.01 9.51 8.35
CA SER A 240 9.38 9.90 8.02
C SER A 240 10.39 9.34 9.03
N PHE A 241 10.01 9.26 10.31
CA PHE A 241 10.81 8.57 11.34
C PHE A 241 10.94 7.09 11.02
N ARG A 242 9.82 6.46 10.67
CA ARG A 242 9.79 5.05 10.25
C ARG A 242 10.69 4.77 9.04
N HIS A 243 10.73 5.68 8.08
CA HIS A 243 11.65 5.59 6.94
C HIS A 243 13.11 5.73 7.36
N GLN A 244 13.40 6.67 8.26
CA GLN A 244 14.74 6.87 8.78
C GLN A 244 15.21 5.61 9.53
N MET A 245 14.38 5.07 10.42
CA MET A 245 14.64 3.84 11.17
C MET A 245 14.97 2.66 10.25
N ARG A 246 14.10 2.38 9.27
CA ARG A 246 14.34 1.33 8.28
C ARG A 246 15.66 1.53 7.53
N SER A 247 15.98 2.78 7.16
CA SER A 247 17.21 3.11 6.44
C SER A 247 18.46 2.95 7.31
N SER A 248 18.38 3.21 8.61
CA SER A 248 19.47 2.94 9.56
C SER A 248 19.68 1.43 9.70
N LEU A 249 18.62 0.69 10.02
CA LEU A 249 18.68 -0.76 10.24
C LEU A 249 19.15 -1.51 9.00
N SER A 250 18.75 -1.09 7.79
CA SER A 250 19.20 -1.75 6.55
C SER A 250 20.70 -1.65 6.27
N LYS A 251 21.44 -0.81 7.00
CA LYS A 251 22.90 -0.73 6.92
C LYS A 251 23.60 -1.74 7.83
N GLU A 252 22.94 -2.14 8.91
CA GLU A 252 23.51 -2.91 10.01
C GLU A 252 22.95 -4.34 10.05
N LEU A 253 21.72 -4.55 9.59
CA LEU A 253 20.96 -5.80 9.74
C LEU A 253 20.50 -6.37 8.40
N PRO A 254 20.36 -7.71 8.31
CA PRO A 254 19.81 -8.35 7.13
C PRO A 254 18.33 -7.98 6.91
N PRO A 255 17.81 -8.09 5.67
CA PRO A 255 16.45 -7.67 5.33
C PRO A 255 15.32 -8.32 6.14
N GLU A 256 15.52 -9.54 6.62
CA GLU A 256 14.58 -10.28 7.47
C GLU A 256 14.45 -9.62 8.85
N GLU A 257 15.57 -9.34 9.51
CA GLU A 257 15.60 -8.63 10.80
C GLU A 257 15.04 -7.21 10.68
N VAL A 258 15.32 -6.51 9.57
CA VAL A 258 14.65 -5.23 9.27
C VAL A 258 13.15 -5.43 9.12
N ALA A 259 12.69 -6.50 8.46
CA ALA A 259 11.27 -6.80 8.33
C ALA A 259 10.61 -7.09 9.69
N LYS A 260 11.27 -7.83 10.58
CA LYS A 260 10.82 -8.03 11.97
C LYS A 260 10.65 -6.70 12.70
N TYR A 261 11.67 -5.85 12.64
CA TYR A 261 11.62 -4.50 13.24
C TYR A 261 10.47 -3.64 12.71
N MET A 262 10.22 -3.75 11.41
CA MET A 262 9.13 -3.04 10.77
C MET A 262 7.75 -3.74 10.98
N GLY A 263 7.67 -4.90 11.63
CA GLY A 263 6.42 -5.68 11.68
C GLY A 263 5.88 -5.98 10.26
N HIS A 264 6.79 -6.29 9.33
CA HIS A 264 6.50 -6.70 7.97
C HIS A 264 6.57 -8.22 7.88
N GLN A 265 5.50 -8.85 7.38
CA GLN A 265 5.47 -10.30 7.17
C GLN A 265 6.21 -10.78 5.91
N SER A 266 6.70 -9.86 5.08
CA SER A 266 7.45 -10.22 3.88
C SER A 266 8.56 -9.22 3.62
N VAL A 267 9.69 -9.78 3.20
CA VAL A 267 10.91 -9.05 2.83
C VAL A 267 10.73 -8.27 1.52
N LYS A 268 9.72 -8.56 0.68
CA LYS A 268 9.42 -7.80 -0.56
C LYS A 268 9.22 -6.29 -0.32
N SER A 269 8.69 -5.93 0.85
CA SER A 269 8.50 -4.54 1.24
C SER A 269 9.83 -3.80 1.50
N GLN A 270 10.91 -4.54 1.74
CA GLN A 270 12.26 -4.00 1.95
C GLN A 270 12.99 -3.73 0.63
N THR A 271 12.75 -4.56 -0.41
CA THR A 271 13.45 -4.46 -1.70
C THR A 271 12.98 -3.30 -2.59
N ALA A 272 11.87 -2.64 -2.27
CA ALA A 272 11.36 -1.48 -3.04
C ALA A 272 12.21 -0.19 -2.86
N TYR A 273 13.31 -0.23 -2.10
CA TYR A 273 14.08 0.95 -1.75
C TYR A 273 15.55 0.80 -2.12
N GLY A 274 15.89 1.29 -3.32
CA GLY A 274 17.26 1.49 -3.75
C GLY A 274 17.92 2.68 -3.04
N SER A 275 19.15 2.42 -2.60
CA SER A 275 20.17 3.31 -2.04
C SER A 275 19.91 4.82 -2.18
N THR A 276 19.68 5.51 -1.08
CA THR A 276 20.09 6.92 -1.00
C THR A 276 20.78 7.09 0.33
N ARG A 277 22.12 7.17 0.26
CA ARG A 277 23.03 7.37 1.40
C ARG A 277 22.62 8.65 2.14
N SER A 278 21.93 8.53 3.27
CA SER A 278 21.92 9.58 4.29
C SER A 278 22.75 9.11 5.47
N ASN A 279 23.72 9.89 5.90
CA ASN A 279 24.66 9.57 6.99
C ASN A 279 24.07 9.76 8.39
N ASN A 280 22.75 9.88 8.54
CA ASN A 280 22.09 10.06 9.84
C ASN A 280 21.55 8.74 10.37
N SER A 281 22.40 7.79 10.77
CA SER A 281 21.93 6.63 11.52
C SER A 281 21.66 7.02 12.97
N PHE A 282 20.46 6.69 13.44
CA PHE A 282 20.16 6.60 14.87
C PHE A 282 20.17 5.10 15.20
N SER A 283 21.30 4.58 15.69
CA SER A 283 21.39 3.18 16.14
C SER A 283 21.08 3.13 17.64
N LEU A 284 19.78 3.22 17.96
CA LEU A 284 19.24 3.22 19.33
C LEU A 284 18.78 1.82 19.78
N THR A 285 18.62 0.93 18.81
CA THR A 285 17.98 -0.37 18.99
C THR A 285 19.00 -1.44 19.30
N VAL A 286 18.68 -2.30 20.27
CA VAL A 286 19.53 -3.45 20.63
C VAL A 286 18.95 -4.76 20.08
N GLY A 287 17.63 -4.87 19.92
CA GLY A 287 17.02 -6.08 19.36
C GLY A 287 15.52 -5.95 19.06
N VAL A 288 14.98 -6.97 18.41
CA VAL A 288 13.55 -7.14 18.15
C VAL A 288 13.15 -8.59 18.28
N THR A 289 11.99 -8.84 18.88
CA THR A 289 11.30 -10.14 18.81
C THR A 289 9.96 -9.96 18.13
N THR A 290 9.53 -10.95 17.35
CA THR A 290 8.25 -10.94 16.63
C THR A 290 7.47 -12.21 16.87
N ASP A 291 6.15 -12.11 16.76
CA ASP A 291 5.24 -13.26 16.86
C ASP A 291 5.37 -14.23 15.67
N ASN A 292 5.91 -13.76 14.55
CA ASN A 292 6.08 -14.53 13.33
C ASN A 292 7.42 -14.21 12.64
N GLU A 293 8.01 -15.22 12.01
CA GLU A 293 9.14 -15.04 11.10
C GLU A 293 8.69 -14.39 9.78
N PRO A 294 9.38 -13.36 9.27
CA PRO A 294 9.07 -12.76 7.98
C PRO A 294 9.27 -13.78 6.86
N ARG A 295 8.27 -13.91 5.99
CA ARG A 295 8.34 -14.82 4.84
C ARG A 295 9.38 -14.35 3.84
N GLY A 296 10.24 -15.28 3.43
CA GLY A 296 11.23 -15.08 2.38
C GLY A 296 10.59 -14.71 1.04
N GLN A 297 11.38 -14.13 0.12
CA GLN A 297 10.90 -13.78 -1.22
C GLN A 297 10.41 -15.00 -2.02
N PHE A 298 11.05 -16.15 -1.84
CA PHE A 298 10.69 -17.41 -2.49
C PHE A 298 9.34 -17.96 -2.02
N GLU A 299 9.11 -18.04 -0.72
CA GLU A 299 7.85 -18.55 -0.15
C GLU A 299 6.64 -17.70 -0.52
N HIS A 300 6.82 -16.36 -0.61
CA HIS A 300 5.76 -15.48 -1.07
C HIS A 300 5.39 -15.75 -2.54
N ASN A 301 6.36 -16.06 -3.40
CA ASN A 301 6.09 -16.36 -4.81
C ASN A 301 5.37 -17.71 -4.95
N TYR A 302 5.87 -18.75 -4.29
CA TYR A 302 5.30 -20.10 -4.32
C TYR A 302 3.83 -20.12 -3.85
N ARG A 303 3.49 -19.39 -2.79
CA ARG A 303 2.09 -19.34 -2.30
C ARG A 303 1.16 -18.50 -3.18
N GLN A 304 1.68 -17.51 -3.90
CA GLN A 304 0.91 -16.79 -4.91
C GLN A 304 0.66 -17.67 -6.13
N GLU A 305 1.61 -18.52 -6.50
CA GLU A 305 1.44 -19.54 -7.54
C GLU A 305 0.41 -20.57 -7.10
N GLN A 306 0.48 -21.10 -5.87
CA GLN A 306 -0.52 -22.03 -5.35
C GLN A 306 -1.92 -21.43 -5.15
N LYS A 307 -2.04 -20.13 -4.84
CA LYS A 307 -3.34 -19.44 -4.82
C LYS A 307 -3.94 -19.18 -6.21
N ASN A 308 -3.14 -19.29 -7.26
CA ASN A 308 -3.58 -19.14 -8.65
C ASN A 308 -3.83 -20.48 -9.35
N ILE A 309 -3.52 -21.60 -8.69
CA ILE A 309 -3.98 -22.92 -9.07
C ILE A 309 -5.36 -23.05 -8.42
N GLU A 310 -6.44 -22.90 -9.20
CA GLU A 310 -7.76 -23.28 -8.71
C GLU A 310 -7.73 -24.78 -8.36
N PRO A 311 -8.42 -25.22 -7.29
CA PRO A 311 -8.55 -26.65 -7.06
C PRO A 311 -9.24 -27.24 -8.28
N GLU A 312 -8.54 -28.13 -9.00
CA GLU A 312 -9.22 -29.05 -9.89
C GLU A 312 -10.25 -29.78 -9.02
N ASP A 313 -11.51 -29.73 -9.44
CA ASP A 313 -12.60 -30.52 -8.88
C ASP A 313 -12.21 -31.99 -8.96
N THR A 314 -11.52 -32.49 -7.94
CA THR A 314 -11.46 -33.92 -7.68
C THR A 314 -12.80 -34.29 -7.06
N ASP A 315 -13.79 -34.48 -7.94
CA ASP A 315 -14.95 -35.31 -7.68
C ASP A 315 -14.44 -36.73 -7.41
N ILE A 316 -14.14 -37.00 -6.14
CA ILE A 316 -13.99 -38.35 -5.62
C ILE A 316 -15.12 -38.51 -4.61
N ASN A 317 -16.13 -39.25 -5.04
CA ASN A 317 -17.33 -39.73 -4.35
C ASN A 317 -18.57 -38.82 -4.37
N ARG A 318 -19.43 -39.03 -5.38
CA ARG A 318 -20.77 -39.59 -5.15
C ARG A 318 -21.43 -40.14 -6.41
#